data_AF-A0A7X5DRA7-F1
#
_entry.id   AF-A0A7X5DRA7-F1
#
_cell.length_a   1.000
_cell.length_b   1.000
_cell.length_c   1.000
_cell.angle_alpha   90.00
_cell.angle_beta   90.00
_cell.angle_gamma   90.00
#
_symmetry.space_group_name_H-M   'P 1'
#
loop_
_entity.id
_entity.type
_entity.pdbx_description
1 polymer ?
#
loop_
_entity_poly.entity_id
_entity_poly.type
_entity_poly.pdbx_seq_one_letter_code
_entity_poly.pdbx_strand_id
1 'polypeptide(L)'
;MDISRYQLDSYRNEYERIRKEIPAVKQRKQDARAEGDLRENTEYDIASSEYEQLMRRMSQLEEIISSANVIDADAGTRIGLGSFVRIKCLTLPDNQERVLRVDANGDPVSDKNNQVLGIKSPLGRKVFNGVSGDYKIQAPAGELVYHVEKITLEEVKKFYEGCVEGQ
;
A
#
# COMPACT_ATOMS: atom_id res chain seq x y z
N MET A 1 14.53 -6.90 -4.78
CA MET A 1 13.08 -6.87 -4.99
C MET A 1 12.73 -5.65 -5.84
N ASP A 2 12.03 -5.82 -6.95
CA ASP A 2 11.63 -4.68 -7.79
C ASP A 2 10.49 -3.89 -7.14
N ILE A 3 10.67 -2.59 -6.94
CA ILE A 3 9.67 -1.68 -6.38
C ILE A 3 9.68 -0.34 -7.13
N SER A 4 8.56 0.38 -7.08
CA SER A 4 8.50 1.72 -7.69
C SER A 4 9.28 2.75 -6.87
N ARG A 5 9.72 3.84 -7.50
CA ARG A 5 10.40 4.95 -6.80
C ARG A 5 9.53 5.54 -5.69
N TYR A 6 8.23 5.68 -5.93
CA TYR A 6 7.30 6.12 -4.90
C TYR A 6 7.24 5.12 -3.74
N GLN A 7 7.15 3.83 -4.05
CA GLN A 7 7.05 2.80 -3.01
C GLN A 7 8.29 2.79 -2.11
N LEU A 8 9.49 2.96 -2.69
CA LEU A 8 10.72 3.14 -1.92
C LEU A 8 10.66 4.37 -1.00
N ASP A 9 10.18 5.51 -1.52
CA ASP A 9 10.06 6.75 -0.73
C ASP A 9 9.08 6.58 0.44
N SER A 10 7.93 5.94 0.20
CA SER A 10 6.96 5.59 1.23
C SER A 10 7.58 4.73 2.34
N TYR A 11 8.34 3.69 1.98
CA TYR A 11 9.04 2.85 2.96
C TYR A 11 10.10 3.61 3.75
N ARG A 12 10.83 4.55 3.12
CA ARG A 12 11.79 5.41 3.82
C ARG A 12 11.11 6.36 4.79
N ASN A 13 10.00 6.96 4.39
CA ASN A 13 9.22 7.84 5.26
C ASN A 13 8.64 7.07 6.46
N GLU A 14 8.15 5.85 6.23
CA GLU A 14 7.68 4.97 7.29
C GLU A 14 8.83 4.60 8.26
N TYR A 15 9.99 4.23 7.73
CA TYR A 15 11.18 3.93 8.53
C TYR A 15 11.59 5.12 9.41
N GLU A 16 11.68 6.32 8.83
CA GLU A 16 12.05 7.53 9.57
C GLU A 16 11.01 7.92 10.62
N ARG A 17 9.72 7.65 10.37
CA ARG A 17 8.66 7.85 11.37
C ARG A 17 8.85 6.90 12.55
N ILE A 18 8.96 5.59 12.29
CA ILE A 18 9.18 4.56 13.32
C ILE A 18 10.44 4.85 14.12
N ARG A 19 11.52 5.25 13.45
CA ARG A 19 12.79 5.63 14.07
C ARG A 19 12.64 6.79 15.07
N LYS A 20 11.75 7.75 14.79
CA LYS A 20 11.42 8.86 15.71
C LYS A 20 10.50 8.44 16.85
N GLU A 21 9.66 7.43 16.66
CA GLU A 21 8.73 6.89 17.67
C GLU A 21 9.44 6.01 18.71
N ILE A 22 10.44 5.23 18.30
CA ILE A 22 11.16 4.27 19.15
C ILE A 22 11.68 4.86 20.49
N PRO A 23 12.32 6.04 20.53
CA PRO A 23 12.79 6.62 21.79
C PRO A 23 11.68 6.82 22.82
N ALA A 24 10.50 7.28 22.38
CA ALA A 24 9.37 7.54 23.27
C ALA A 24 8.78 6.23 23.83
N VAL A 25 8.65 5.21 22.98
CA VAL A 25 8.15 3.88 23.38
C VAL A 25 9.14 3.19 24.32
N LYS A 26 10.45 3.33 24.05
CA LYS A 26 11.50 2.83 24.92
C LYS A 26 11.48 3.48 26.31
N GLN A 27 11.25 4.79 26.36
CA GLN A 27 11.10 5.52 27.62
C GLN A 27 9.87 5.02 28.39
N ARG A 28 8.69 4.94 27.74
CA ARG A 28 7.47 4.38 28.36
C ARG A 28 7.68 2.98 28.93
N LYS A 29 8.39 2.10 28.21
CA LYS A 29 8.74 0.76 28.69
C LYS A 29 9.66 0.80 29.92
N GLN A 30 10.61 1.73 29.99
CA GLN A 30 11.50 1.90 31.13
C GLN A 30 10.76 2.44 32.35
N ASP A 31 9.89 3.42 32.15
CA ASP A 31 9.07 4.03 33.21
C ASP A 31 8.11 3.00 33.80
N ALA A 32 7.39 2.25 32.96
CA ALA A 32 6.52 1.17 33.39
C ALA A 32 7.30 0.10 34.17
N ARG A 33 8.53 -0.23 33.77
CA ARG A 33 9.38 -1.17 34.51
C ARG A 33 9.79 -0.65 35.89
N ALA A 34 9.94 0.66 36.06
CA ALA A 34 10.34 1.29 37.32
C ALA A 34 9.22 1.31 38.39
N GLU A 35 7.96 1.18 37.98
CA GLU A 35 6.80 1.12 38.90
C GLU A 35 6.66 -0.20 39.68
N GLY A 36 7.60 -1.15 39.49
CA GLY A 36 8.00 -2.11 40.53
C GLY A 36 7.08 -3.31 40.78
N ASP A 37 5.78 -3.24 40.49
CA ASP A 37 4.87 -4.38 40.63
C ASP A 37 4.57 -5.04 39.26
N LEU A 38 5.55 -5.82 38.79
CA LEU A 38 5.57 -6.42 37.44
C LEU A 38 4.50 -7.50 37.22
N ARG A 39 3.77 -7.94 38.25
CA ARG A 39 2.82 -9.08 38.15
C ARG A 39 1.46 -8.69 37.57
N GLU A 40 1.13 -7.40 37.52
CA GLU A 40 -0.11 -6.86 36.92
C GLU A 40 0.14 -5.67 35.97
N ASN A 41 1.40 -5.45 35.56
CA ASN A 41 1.77 -4.25 34.83
C ASN A 41 1.42 -4.33 33.34
N THR A 42 0.13 -4.11 33.06
CA THR A 42 -0.45 -4.06 31.72
C THR A 42 0.23 -3.02 30.84
N GLU A 43 0.69 -1.90 31.43
CA GLU A 43 1.39 -0.83 30.71
C GLU A 43 2.77 -1.29 30.21
N TYR A 44 3.51 -2.07 31.02
CA TYR A 44 4.78 -2.67 30.59
C TYR A 44 4.58 -3.66 29.45
N ASP A 45 3.58 -4.54 29.53
CA ASP A 45 3.26 -5.51 28.47
C ASP A 45 2.85 -4.81 27.16
N ILE A 46 2.02 -3.77 27.24
CA ILE A 46 1.64 -2.94 26.08
C ILE A 46 2.88 -2.28 25.48
N ALA A 47 3.68 -1.59 26.29
CA ALA A 47 4.87 -0.88 25.81
C ALA A 47 5.95 -1.84 25.27
N SER A 48 6.07 -3.05 25.82
CA SER A 48 6.96 -4.08 25.26
C SER A 48 6.48 -4.58 23.92
N SER A 49 5.20 -4.96 23.81
CA SER A 49 4.60 -5.42 22.56
C SER A 49 4.69 -4.36 21.46
N GLU A 50 4.39 -3.10 21.79
CA GLU A 50 4.53 -1.97 20.86
C GLU A 50 5.97 -1.81 20.38
N TYR A 51 6.94 -1.84 21.31
CA TYR A 51 8.36 -1.77 20.96
C TYR A 51 8.79 -2.93 20.04
N GLU A 52 8.36 -4.15 20.33
CA GLU A 52 8.66 -5.34 19.53
C GLU A 52 8.05 -5.26 18.14
N GLN A 53 6.81 -4.77 18.01
CA GLN A 53 6.16 -4.54 16.73
C GLN A 53 6.90 -3.49 15.89
N LEU A 54 7.28 -2.36 16.50
CA LEU A 54 8.04 -1.31 15.83
C LEU A 54 9.41 -1.80 15.36
N MET A 55 10.16 -2.52 16.21
CA MET A 55 11.47 -3.08 15.85
C MET A 55 11.36 -4.13 14.74
N ARG A 56 10.34 -4.99 14.80
CA ARG A 56 10.06 -5.97 13.75
C ARG A 56 9.77 -5.27 12.42
N ARG A 57 8.91 -4.24 12.44
CA ARG A 57 8.56 -3.49 11.24
C ARG A 57 9.77 -2.74 10.68
N MET A 58 10.57 -2.11 11.54
CA MET A 58 11.80 -1.43 11.16
C MET A 58 12.78 -2.38 10.47
N SER A 59 13.00 -3.58 11.03
CA SER A 59 13.88 -4.60 10.43
C SER A 59 13.37 -5.06 9.05
N GLN A 60 12.06 -5.24 8.90
CA GLN A 60 11.45 -5.56 7.60
C GLN A 60 11.68 -4.44 6.58
N LEU A 61 11.50 -3.18 6.99
CA LEU A 61 11.71 -2.02 6.13
C LEU A 61 13.18 -1.91 5.71
N GLU A 62 14.14 -2.15 6.61
CA GLU A 62 15.57 -2.16 6.27
C GLU A 62 15.92 -3.21 5.22
N GLU A 63 15.40 -4.43 5.38
CA GLU A 63 15.61 -5.50 4.39
C GLU A 63 15.03 -5.12 3.02
N ILE A 64 13.80 -4.59 3.00
CA ILE A 64 13.14 -4.14 1.78
C ILE A 64 13.92 -3.00 1.12
N ILE A 65 14.30 -1.96 1.88
CA ILE A 65 15.01 -0.78 1.36
C ILE A 65 16.40 -1.16 0.86
N SER A 66 17.12 -2.02 1.58
CA SER A 66 18.49 -2.44 1.23
C SER A 66 18.52 -3.33 -0.01
N SER A 67 17.52 -4.20 -0.18
CA SER A 67 17.42 -5.12 -1.32
C SER A 67 16.59 -4.59 -2.49
N ALA A 68 16.09 -3.35 -2.40
CA ALA A 68 15.21 -2.75 -3.41
C ALA A 68 15.96 -2.44 -4.71
N ASN A 69 15.37 -2.88 -5.83
CA ASN A 69 15.71 -2.42 -7.16
C ASN A 69 14.61 -1.45 -7.63
N VAL A 70 14.98 -0.21 -7.91
CA VAL A 70 14.01 0.85 -8.23
C VAL A 70 13.67 0.81 -9.71
N ILE A 71 12.39 0.65 -10.02
CA ILE A 71 11.85 0.71 -11.37
C ILE A 71 11.01 1.98 -11.51
N ASP A 72 11.33 2.80 -12.50
CA ASP A 72 10.51 3.93 -12.90
C ASP A 72 9.35 3.47 -13.80
N ALA A 73 8.24 4.19 -13.74
CA ALA A 73 7.07 3.88 -14.54
C ALA A 73 7.40 3.96 -16.04
N ASP A 74 7.04 2.90 -16.78
CA ASP A 74 7.20 2.87 -18.24
C ASP A 74 6.39 4.01 -18.87
N ALA A 75 7.03 4.79 -19.75
CA ALA A 75 6.36 5.88 -20.47
C ALA A 75 5.52 5.39 -21.66
N GLY A 76 5.58 4.10 -21.99
CA GLY A 76 4.81 3.47 -23.07
C GLY A 76 3.39 3.11 -22.64
N THR A 77 2.74 2.25 -23.44
CA THR A 77 1.35 1.82 -23.21
C THR A 77 1.23 0.69 -22.19
N ARG A 78 2.35 0.12 -21.74
CA ARG A 78 2.35 -1.02 -20.84
C ARG A 78 2.11 -0.60 -19.40
N ILE A 79 1.36 -1.42 -18.67
CA ILE A 79 1.09 -1.21 -17.25
C ILE A 79 2.20 -1.89 -16.45
N GLY A 80 3.13 -1.08 -15.93
CA GLY A 80 4.27 -1.53 -15.12
C GLY A 80 4.23 -1.00 -13.69
N LEU A 81 5.25 -1.34 -12.90
CA LEU A 81 5.42 -0.77 -11.56
C LEU A 81 5.47 0.76 -11.62
N GLY A 82 4.81 1.42 -10.67
CA GLY A 82 4.67 2.88 -10.62
C GLY A 82 3.62 3.47 -11.57
N SER A 83 3.01 2.68 -12.46
CA SER A 83 1.95 3.18 -13.34
C SER A 83 0.68 3.48 -12.55
N PHE A 84 -0.07 4.50 -12.97
CA PHE A 84 -1.42 4.75 -12.48
C PHE A 84 -2.43 4.11 -13.41
N VAL A 85 -3.44 3.48 -12.82
CA VAL A 85 -4.55 2.88 -13.55
C VAL A 85 -5.87 3.35 -12.97
N ARG A 86 -6.81 3.67 -13.85
CA ARG A 86 -8.22 3.77 -13.50
C ARG A 86 -8.85 2.40 -13.70
N ILE A 87 -9.61 1.94 -12.72
CA ILE A 87 -10.32 0.67 -12.78
C ILE A 87 -11.81 0.90 -12.60
N LYS A 88 -12.61 0.12 -13.33
CA LYS A 88 -14.07 0.09 -13.20
C LYS A 88 -14.55 -1.35 -13.27
N CYS A 89 -15.36 -1.77 -12.30
CA CYS A 89 -16.02 -3.08 -12.39
C CYS A 89 -17.21 -2.98 -13.34
N LEU A 90 -17.23 -3.79 -14.39
CA LEU A 90 -18.33 -3.85 -15.36
C LEU A 90 -19.43 -4.84 -14.95
N THR A 91 -19.13 -5.76 -14.05
CA THR A 91 -20.07 -6.81 -13.60
C THR A 91 -20.93 -6.38 -12.43
N LEU A 92 -20.42 -5.50 -11.57
CA LEU A 92 -21.18 -4.98 -10.43
C LEU A 92 -21.91 -3.71 -10.86
N PRO A 93 -23.14 -3.46 -10.37
CA PRO A 93 -23.89 -2.24 -10.67
C PRO A 93 -23.27 -0.99 -10.02
N ASP A 94 -22.26 -1.18 -9.16
CA ASP A 94 -21.47 -0.12 -8.57
C ASP A 94 -20.55 0.48 -9.66
N ASN A 95 -21.00 1.57 -10.27
CA ASN A 95 -20.26 2.34 -11.28
C ASN A 95 -19.05 3.09 -10.70
N GLN A 96 -18.54 2.70 -9.53
CA GLN A 96 -17.41 3.38 -8.90
C GLN A 96 -16.14 3.10 -9.68
N GLU A 97 -15.60 4.18 -10.25
CA GLU A 97 -14.24 4.20 -10.76
C GLU A 97 -13.28 4.39 -9.59
N ARG A 98 -12.13 3.70 -9.64
CA ARG A 98 -11.06 3.90 -8.67
C ARG A 98 -9.76 4.14 -9.40
N VAL A 99 -8.96 5.07 -8.89
CA VAL A 99 -7.61 5.30 -9.37
C VAL A 99 -6.64 4.64 -8.41
N LEU A 100 -5.79 3.76 -8.94
CA LEU A 100 -4.81 2.98 -8.19
C LEU A 100 -3.42 3.11 -8.81
N ARG A 101 -2.38 3.12 -7.99
CA ARG A 101 -0.99 2.94 -8.45
C ARG A 101 -0.60 1.48 -8.41
N VAL A 102 0.04 0.99 -9.46
CA VAL A 102 0.57 -0.38 -9.52
C VAL A 102 1.89 -0.47 -8.75
N ASP A 103 1.94 -1.31 -7.72
CA ASP A 103 3.15 -1.51 -6.90
C ASP A 103 3.43 -3.01 -6.66
N ALA A 104 4.64 -3.30 -6.17
CA ALA A 104 5.07 -4.68 -5.94
C ALA A 104 4.26 -5.39 -4.84
N ASN A 105 3.79 -4.59 -3.88
CA ASN A 105 2.94 -5.00 -2.77
C ASN A 105 1.75 -4.04 -2.70
N GLY A 106 0.59 -4.55 -2.38
CA GLY A 106 -0.65 -3.80 -2.22
C GLY A 106 -1.78 -4.77 -1.92
N ASP A 107 -2.76 -4.30 -1.14
CA ASP A 107 -3.89 -5.13 -0.74
C ASP A 107 -4.82 -5.40 -1.94
N PRO A 108 -5.66 -6.45 -1.87
CA PRO A 108 -6.76 -6.60 -2.81
C PRO A 108 -7.55 -5.29 -2.92
N VAL A 109 -7.94 -4.99 -4.16
CA VAL A 109 -8.73 -3.82 -4.61
C VAL A 109 -10.02 -3.57 -3.80
N SER A 110 -10.41 -4.48 -2.92
CA SER A 110 -11.61 -4.40 -2.09
C SER A 110 -11.57 -3.28 -1.05
N ASP A 111 -10.38 -2.79 -0.66
CA ASP A 111 -10.28 -1.71 0.32
C ASP A 111 -10.50 -0.34 -0.35
N LYS A 112 -11.47 0.43 0.14
CA LYS A 112 -11.85 1.74 -0.45
C LYS A 112 -10.80 2.83 -0.19
N ASN A 113 -9.94 2.65 0.81
CA ASN A 113 -8.92 3.62 1.17
C ASN A 113 -7.58 3.30 0.51
N ASN A 114 -7.42 2.09 -0.04
CA ASN A 114 -6.16 1.68 -0.61
C ASN A 114 -6.05 2.09 -2.08
N GLN A 115 -5.15 3.05 -2.33
CA GLN A 115 -4.88 3.59 -3.67
C GLN A 115 -3.80 2.78 -4.42
N VAL A 116 -3.61 1.51 -4.06
CA VAL A 116 -2.50 0.68 -4.55
C VAL A 116 -3.03 -0.65 -5.10
N LEU A 117 -2.67 -0.97 -6.34
CA LEU A 117 -2.88 -2.26 -6.98
C LEU A 117 -1.59 -3.09 -6.88
N GLY A 118 -1.55 -4.03 -5.94
CA GLY A 118 -0.40 -4.94 -5.82
C GLY A 118 -0.32 -5.92 -7.00
N ILE A 119 0.84 -6.06 -7.64
CA ILE A 119 1.03 -7.01 -8.76
C ILE A 119 0.77 -8.48 -8.37
N LYS A 120 0.82 -8.80 -7.07
CA LYS A 120 0.54 -10.15 -6.55
C LYS A 120 -0.96 -10.44 -6.42
N SER A 121 -1.82 -9.41 -6.47
CA SER A 121 -3.27 -9.55 -6.41
C SER A 121 -3.84 -10.22 -7.68
N PRO A 122 -5.06 -10.81 -7.64
CA PRO A 122 -5.65 -11.47 -8.80
C PRO A 122 -5.74 -10.56 -10.04
N LEU A 123 -6.16 -9.30 -9.85
CA LEU A 123 -6.21 -8.30 -10.92
C LEU A 123 -4.81 -7.83 -11.33
N GLY A 124 -3.96 -7.51 -10.35
CA GLY A 124 -2.59 -7.04 -10.60
C GLY A 124 -1.78 -8.03 -11.45
N ARG A 125 -1.90 -9.34 -11.20
CA ARG A 125 -1.21 -10.38 -11.99
C ARG A 125 -1.63 -10.41 -13.45
N LYS A 126 -2.90 -10.11 -13.75
CA LYS A 126 -3.42 -10.10 -15.13
C LYS A 126 -3.06 -8.82 -15.88
N VAL A 127 -3.05 -7.70 -15.18
CA VAL A 127 -2.82 -6.37 -15.74
C VAL A 127 -1.33 -6.05 -15.88
N PHE A 128 -0.47 -6.60 -15.02
CA PHE A 128 0.97 -6.36 -15.05
C PHE A 128 1.59 -6.78 -16.39
N ASN A 129 2.37 -5.89 -17.00
CA ASN A 129 2.88 -5.97 -18.37
C ASN A 129 1.81 -6.03 -19.49
N GLY A 130 0.53 -5.89 -19.15
CA GLY A 130 -0.57 -5.70 -20.08
C GLY A 130 -0.72 -4.25 -20.54
N VAL A 131 -1.84 -3.96 -21.20
CA VAL A 131 -2.23 -2.63 -21.70
C VAL A 131 -3.64 -2.26 -21.22
N SER A 132 -4.11 -1.05 -21.50
CA SER A 132 -5.50 -0.69 -21.19
C SER A 132 -6.50 -1.64 -21.87
N GLY A 133 -7.54 -2.06 -21.16
CA GLY A 133 -8.55 -2.98 -21.66
C GLY A 133 -9.32 -3.72 -20.57
N ASP A 134 -10.05 -4.75 -20.97
CA ASP A 134 -10.93 -5.52 -20.07
C ASP A 134 -10.25 -6.79 -19.56
N TYR A 135 -10.27 -6.98 -18.24
CA TYR A 135 -9.64 -8.09 -17.55
C TYR A 135 -10.67 -8.85 -16.72
N LYS A 136 -10.76 -10.15 -16.97
CA LYS A 136 -11.67 -11.07 -16.27
C LYS A 136 -10.98 -11.69 -15.05
N ILE A 137 -11.59 -11.64 -13.88
CA ILE A 137 -11.09 -12.19 -12.63
C ILE A 137 -12.11 -13.18 -12.07
N GLN A 138 -11.66 -14.38 -11.70
CA GLN A 138 -12.51 -15.32 -11.00
C GLN A 138 -12.60 -14.93 -9.52
N ALA A 139 -13.81 -14.72 -9.04
CA ALA A 139 -14.10 -14.54 -7.63
C ALA A 139 -15.03 -15.66 -7.15
N PRO A 140 -15.10 -15.93 -5.83
CA PRO A 140 -16.02 -16.93 -5.27
C PRO A 140 -17.49 -16.67 -5.63
N ALA A 141 -17.86 -15.40 -5.83
CA ALA A 141 -19.21 -14.97 -6.20
C ALA A 141 -19.50 -14.98 -7.71
N GLY A 142 -18.52 -15.34 -8.56
CA GLY A 142 -18.64 -15.34 -10.01
C GLY A 142 -17.48 -14.65 -10.74
N GLU A 143 -17.53 -14.65 -12.07
CA GLU A 143 -16.56 -13.91 -12.90
C GLU A 143 -16.82 -12.41 -12.79
N LEU A 144 -15.81 -11.65 -12.37
CA LEU A 144 -15.80 -10.19 -12.36
C LEU A 144 -15.01 -9.68 -13.56
N VAL A 145 -15.57 -8.73 -14.29
CA VAL A 145 -14.89 -8.06 -15.41
C VAL A 145 -14.52 -6.65 -14.97
N TYR A 146 -13.23 -6.33 -15.04
CA TYR A 146 -12.70 -5.00 -14.76
C TYR A 146 -12.23 -4.35 -16.05
N HIS A 147 -12.73 -3.16 -16.36
CA HIS A 147 -12.08 -2.27 -17.30
C HIS A 147 -10.91 -1.59 -16.59
N VAL A 148 -9.72 -1.64 -17.19
CA VAL A 148 -8.49 -1.05 -16.64
C VAL A 148 -7.89 -0.14 -17.68
N GLU A 149 -7.69 1.12 -17.32
CA GLU A 149 -7.10 2.14 -18.19
C GLU A 149 -5.84 2.69 -17.54
N LYS A 150 -4.71 2.66 -18.25
CA LYS A 150 -3.50 3.37 -17.81
C LYS A 150 -3.72 4.87 -17.96
N ILE A 151 -3.51 5.62 -16.88
CA ILE A 151 -3.70 7.06 -16.85
C ILE A 151 -2.42 7.79 -16.42
N THR A 152 -2.32 9.06 -16.78
CA THR A 152 -1.23 9.95 -16.41
C THR A 152 -1.45 10.59 -15.03
N LEU A 153 -0.39 11.14 -14.44
CA LEU A 153 -0.48 11.88 -13.18
C LEU A 153 -1.41 13.10 -13.25
N GLU A 154 -1.53 13.75 -14.41
CA GLU A 154 -2.45 14.88 -14.60
C GLU A 154 -3.91 14.42 -14.53
N GLU A 155 -4.22 13.26 -15.11
CA GLU A 155 -5.55 12.66 -15.05
C GLU A 155 -5.91 12.16 -13.65
N VAL A 156 -4.91 11.68 -12.89
CA VAL A 156 -5.07 11.32 -11.47
C VAL A 156 -5.49 12.57 -10.67
N LYS A 157 -4.81 13.70 -10.86
CA LYS A 157 -5.14 14.95 -10.15
C LYS A 157 -6.56 15.39 -10.47
N LYS A 158 -6.92 15.46 -11.76
CA LYS A 158 -8.27 15.82 -12.21
C LYS A 158 -9.35 14.92 -11.63
N PHE A 159 -9.09 13.61 -11.53
CA PHE A 159 -10.03 12.66 -10.94
C PHE A 159 -10.35 13.02 -9.48
N TYR A 160 -9.33 13.32 -8.67
CA TYR A 160 -9.54 13.70 -7.27
C TYR A 160 -10.07 15.11 -7.09
N GLU A 161 -9.66 16.08 -7.93
CA GLU A 161 -10.21 17.44 -7.92
C GLU A 161 -11.72 17.42 -8.20
N GLY A 162 -12.17 16.65 -9.18
CA GLY A 162 -13.60 16.49 -9.50
C GLY A 162 -14.41 15.75 -8.43
N CYS A 163 -13.78 14.93 -7.58
CA CYS A 163 -14.47 14.30 -6.45
C CYS A 163 -14.75 15.27 -5.30
N VAL A 164 -13.93 16.33 -5.13
CA VAL A 164 -14.07 17.30 -4.04
C VAL A 164 -15.22 18.29 -4.30
N GLU A 165 -15.54 18.57 -5.56
CA GLU A 165 -16.68 19.44 -5.93
C GLU A 165 -18.05 18.73 -5.84
N GLY A 166 -18.07 17.42 -5.54
CA GLY A 166 -19.28 16.59 -5.50
C GLY A 166 -19.78 16.21 -4.10
N GLN A 167 -19.28 16.82 -3.02
CA GLN A 167 -19.75 16.60 -1.64
C GLN A 167 -20.47 17.80 -1.04
#